data_AF-A0A7W0AA88-F1
#
_entry.id   AF-A0A7W0AA88-F1
#
_cell.length_a   1.000
_cell.length_b   1.000
_cell.length_c   1.000
_cell.angle_alpha   90.00
_cell.angle_beta   90.00
_cell.angle_gamma   90.00
#
_symmetry.space_group_name_H-M   'P 1'
#
loop_
_entity.id
_entity.type
_entity.pdbx_description
1 polymer ?
#
loop_
_entity_poly.entity_id
_entity_poly.type
_entity_poly.pdbx_seq_one_letter_code
_entity_poly.pdbx_strand_id
1 'polypeptide(L)'
;MLGIGRILAIGMIAGFAAGFMSGLWVRLAMRIAGSLTSDRNRGLLTQEEAAVGQLTIGGTLFLAMFAAMVGIVGGVVYLAVRRWLPRQPAMRAVSYGVLLLAVFGFIVMDENNTDYQLFGPTLLNVGSFSLTYLVFGVLVSVLVDGLDRRVPRPRPLASNHARTGAIVLLASIAILLVRGFGPGFAVAGLAIGLLVTICLRRFSTRISWRLDFDSPVFLRVSALGLIVPGLFGFYLTVQGIVAILAG
;
A
#
# COMPACT_ATOMS: atom_id res chain seq x y z
N MET A 1 -18.51 -17.86 -6.75
CA MET A 1 -17.03 -17.70 -6.66
C MET A 1 -16.45 -16.64 -7.59
N LEU A 2 -16.97 -16.42 -8.82
CA LEU A 2 -16.42 -15.45 -9.79
C LEU A 2 -16.42 -13.97 -9.35
N GLY A 3 -17.35 -13.55 -8.47
CA GLY A 3 -17.42 -12.17 -8.00
C GLY A 3 -16.25 -11.73 -7.11
N ILE A 4 -15.75 -12.62 -6.24
CA ILE A 4 -14.63 -12.32 -5.33
C ILE A 4 -13.34 -12.14 -6.11
N GLY A 5 -13.10 -12.97 -7.13
CA GLY A 5 -11.92 -12.85 -7.99
C GLY A 5 -11.83 -11.50 -8.69
N ARG A 6 -12.95 -10.97 -9.21
CA ARG A 6 -13.01 -9.62 -9.79
C ARG A 6 -12.70 -8.54 -8.76
N ILE A 7 -13.33 -8.60 -7.58
CA ILE A 7 -13.13 -7.59 -6.54
C ILE A 7 -11.67 -7.55 -6.10
N LEU A 8 -11.06 -8.71 -5.87
CA LEU A 8 -9.64 -8.81 -5.52
C LEU A 8 -8.74 -8.31 -6.64
N ALA A 9 -9.01 -8.68 -7.90
CA ALA A 9 -8.24 -8.19 -9.04
C ALA A 9 -8.29 -6.66 -9.13
N ILE A 10 -9.46 -6.06 -8.94
CA ILE A 10 -9.61 -4.59 -8.89
C ILE A 10 -8.76 -4.01 -7.76
N GLY A 11 -8.83 -4.56 -6.55
CA GLY A 11 -8.04 -4.09 -5.41
C GLY A 11 -6.54 -4.20 -5.64
N MET A 12 -6.07 -5.33 -6.18
CA MET A 12 -4.65 -5.55 -6.47
C MET A 12 -4.15 -4.61 -7.56
N ILE A 13 -4.89 -4.43 -8.66
CA ILE A 13 -4.51 -3.53 -9.76
C ILE A 13 -4.51 -2.07 -9.30
N ALA A 14 -5.57 -1.64 -8.60
CA ALA A 14 -5.66 -0.29 -8.07
C ALA A 14 -4.58 -0.03 -7.02
N GLY A 15 -4.34 -0.99 -6.13
CA GLY A 15 -3.31 -0.93 -5.11
C GLY A 15 -1.90 -0.85 -5.71
N PHE A 16 -1.61 -1.68 -6.72
CA PHE A 16 -0.35 -1.64 -7.46
C PHE A 16 -0.13 -0.26 -8.09
N ALA A 17 -1.12 0.26 -8.83
CA ALA A 17 -1.00 1.55 -9.50
C ALA A 17 -0.89 2.72 -8.50
N ALA A 18 -1.69 2.71 -7.43
CA ALA A 18 -1.61 3.71 -6.36
C ALA A 18 -0.26 3.66 -5.64
N GLY A 19 0.25 2.45 -5.36
CA GLY A 19 1.55 2.24 -4.74
C GLY A 19 2.69 2.74 -5.62
N PHE A 20 2.64 2.44 -6.92
CA PHE A 20 3.62 2.94 -7.89
C PHE A 20 3.68 4.47 -7.91
N MET A 21 2.52 5.12 -8.02
CA MET A 21 2.43 6.59 -7.99
C MET A 21 2.87 7.17 -6.64
N SER A 22 2.58 6.49 -5.53
CA SER A 22 3.03 6.92 -4.20
C SER A 22 4.54 6.78 -4.04
N GLY A 23 5.18 5.75 -4.61
CA GLY A 23 6.64 5.64 -4.61
C GLY A 23 7.31 6.74 -5.43
N LEU A 24 6.69 7.20 -6.52
CA LEU A 24 7.14 8.40 -7.24
C LEU A 24 7.00 9.66 -6.38
N TRP A 25 5.93 9.77 -5.58
CA TRP A 25 5.77 10.86 -4.61
C TRP A 25 6.88 10.83 -3.55
N VAL A 26 7.19 9.66 -2.97
CA VAL A 26 8.30 9.52 -2.01
C VAL A 26 9.62 10.00 -2.63
N ARG A 27 9.88 9.65 -3.90
CA ARG A 27 11.07 10.12 -4.60
C ARG A 27 11.10 11.65 -4.74
N LEU A 28 9.95 12.25 -5.03
CA LEU A 28 9.82 13.71 -5.09
C LEU A 28 10.06 14.34 -3.72
N ALA A 29 9.50 13.78 -2.65
CA ALA A 29 9.74 14.23 -1.28
C ALA A 29 11.23 14.20 -0.91
N MET A 30 11.93 13.10 -1.21
CA MET A 30 13.37 12.98 -1.03
C MET A 30 14.16 14.02 -1.84
N ARG A 31 13.69 14.37 -3.05
CA ARG A 31 14.33 15.41 -3.87
C ARG A 31 14.15 16.80 -3.26
N ILE A 32 12.96 17.10 -2.75
CA ILE A 32 12.69 18.37 -2.06
C ILE A 32 13.58 18.47 -0.82
N ALA A 33 13.61 17.42 0.02
CA ALA A 33 14.47 17.34 1.20
C ALA A 33 15.96 17.53 0.85
N GLY A 34 16.46 16.81 -0.16
CA GLY A 34 17.84 16.93 -0.62
C GLY A 34 18.19 18.30 -1.22
N SER A 35 17.23 19.00 -1.83
CA SER A 35 17.45 20.36 -2.34
C SER A 35 17.55 21.41 -1.23
N LEU A 36 16.87 21.16 -0.10
CA LEU A 36 16.86 22.01 1.08
C LEU A 36 17.90 21.61 2.13
N THR A 37 18.70 20.57 1.86
CA THR A 37 19.79 20.15 2.75
C THR A 37 21.00 21.08 2.66
N SER A 38 21.80 21.10 3.73
CA SER A 38 23.04 21.88 3.77
C SER A 38 24.07 21.34 2.76
N ASP A 39 24.91 22.22 2.20
CA ASP A 39 25.92 21.82 1.20
C ASP A 39 26.87 20.73 1.73
N ARG A 40 27.15 20.72 3.04
CA ARG A 40 28.00 19.72 3.71
C ARG A 40 27.38 18.31 3.72
N ASN A 41 26.06 18.22 3.66
CA ASN A 41 25.34 16.95 3.74
C ASN A 41 25.00 16.37 2.35
N ARG A 42 25.32 17.08 1.27
CA ARG A 42 25.07 16.60 -0.10
C ARG A 42 26.07 15.51 -0.49
N GLY A 43 25.57 14.45 -1.13
CA GLY A 43 26.38 13.30 -1.52
C GLY A 43 26.69 12.32 -0.39
N LEU A 44 26.27 12.60 0.85
CA LEU A 44 26.28 11.59 1.92
C LEU A 44 25.28 10.48 1.60
N LEU A 45 25.55 9.30 2.16
CA LEU A 45 24.63 8.17 2.08
C LEU A 45 23.57 8.32 3.18
N THR A 46 22.31 8.04 2.82
CA THR A 46 21.23 7.79 3.80
C THR A 46 21.48 6.48 4.54
N GLN A 47 20.70 6.21 5.59
CA GLN A 47 20.72 4.90 6.26
C GLN A 47 20.42 3.73 5.29
N GLU A 48 19.62 4.00 4.26
CA GLU A 48 19.29 3.04 3.19
C GLU A 48 20.31 3.01 2.03
N GLU A 49 21.56 3.42 2.28
CA GLU A 49 22.68 3.43 1.32
C GLU A 49 22.42 4.24 0.02
N ALA A 50 21.45 5.16 0.03
CA ALA A 50 21.16 6.03 -1.11
C ALA A 50 21.92 7.35 -1.00
N ALA A 51 22.63 7.74 -2.07
CA ALA A 51 23.33 9.02 -2.10
C ALA A 51 22.35 10.21 -2.19
N VAL A 52 22.40 11.12 -1.23
CA VAL A 52 21.53 12.30 -1.16
C VAL A 52 21.84 13.28 -2.29
N GLY A 53 20.79 13.66 -3.03
CA GLY A 53 20.88 14.56 -4.18
C GLY A 53 21.11 13.89 -5.53
N GLN A 54 21.35 12.57 -5.57
CA GLN A 54 21.52 11.83 -6.83
C GLN A 54 20.22 11.20 -7.32
N LEU A 55 19.75 11.64 -8.49
CA LEU A 55 18.59 11.07 -9.14
C LEU A 55 19.01 9.96 -10.12
N THR A 56 19.01 8.72 -9.66
CA THR A 56 19.12 7.57 -10.56
C THR A 56 17.75 7.13 -11.05
N ILE A 57 17.65 6.79 -12.33
CA ILE A 57 16.45 6.19 -12.91
C ILE A 57 16.18 4.83 -12.26
N GLY A 58 17.24 4.03 -12.05
CA GLY A 58 17.16 2.73 -11.39
C GLY A 58 16.60 2.81 -9.96
N GLY A 59 17.12 3.70 -9.12
CA GLY A 59 16.62 3.87 -7.75
C GLY A 59 15.19 4.40 -7.69
N THR A 60 14.83 5.31 -8.59
CA THR A 60 13.45 5.82 -8.69
C THR A 60 12.48 4.71 -9.07
N LEU A 61 12.83 3.91 -10.08
CA LEU A 61 11.99 2.84 -10.57
C LEU A 61 11.89 1.68 -9.55
N PHE A 62 13.00 1.36 -8.88
CA PHE A 62 13.02 0.40 -7.78
C PHE A 62 12.07 0.82 -6.66
N LEU A 63 12.15 2.06 -6.19
CA LEU A 63 11.29 2.57 -5.13
C LEU A 63 9.81 2.59 -5.54
N ALA A 64 9.52 3.03 -6.77
CA ALA A 64 8.16 3.02 -7.31
C ALA A 64 7.59 1.60 -7.36
N MET A 65 8.38 0.61 -7.79
CA MET A 65 7.92 -0.77 -7.89
C MET A 65 7.82 -1.48 -6.53
N PHE A 66 8.72 -1.17 -5.61
CA PHE A 66 8.61 -1.61 -4.22
C PHE A 66 7.31 -1.10 -3.59
N ALA A 67 7.03 0.20 -3.72
CA ALA A 67 5.78 0.78 -3.26
C ALA A 67 4.57 0.19 -3.99
N ALA A 68 4.67 -0.16 -5.28
CA ALA A 68 3.61 -0.85 -6.01
C ALA A 68 3.30 -2.23 -5.43
N MET A 69 4.33 -3.01 -5.08
CA MET A 69 4.15 -4.34 -4.46
C MET A 69 3.45 -4.24 -3.09
N VAL A 70 3.91 -3.33 -2.23
CA VAL A 70 3.25 -3.04 -0.95
C VAL A 70 1.82 -2.53 -1.18
N GLY A 71 1.65 -1.70 -2.22
CA GLY A 71 0.37 -1.14 -2.63
C GLY A 71 -0.68 -2.20 -2.97
N ILE A 72 -0.29 -3.36 -3.52
CA ILE A 72 -1.22 -4.49 -3.76
C ILE A 72 -1.93 -4.88 -2.45
N VAL A 73 -1.17 -5.04 -1.37
CA VAL A 73 -1.70 -5.37 -0.05
C VAL A 73 -2.60 -4.24 0.43
N GLY A 74 -2.14 -2.99 0.30
CA GLY A 74 -2.93 -1.80 0.63
C GLY A 74 -4.25 -1.71 -0.14
N GLY A 75 -4.31 -2.12 -1.41
CA GLY A 75 -5.55 -2.14 -2.19
C GLY A 75 -6.53 -3.22 -1.75
N VAL A 76 -6.03 -4.38 -1.34
CA VAL A 76 -6.87 -5.45 -0.77
C VAL A 76 -7.40 -5.05 0.61
N VAL A 77 -6.54 -4.44 1.45
CA VAL A 77 -6.95 -3.89 2.75
C VAL A 77 -8.02 -2.82 2.57
N TYR A 78 -7.88 -1.92 1.58
CA TYR A 78 -8.90 -0.93 1.28
C TYR A 78 -10.26 -1.58 1.05
N LEU A 79 -10.33 -2.63 0.22
CA LEU A 79 -11.58 -3.35 -0.04
C LEU A 79 -12.16 -4.01 1.21
N ALA A 80 -11.31 -4.57 2.06
CA ALA A 80 -11.73 -5.18 3.32
C ALA A 80 -12.32 -4.13 4.26
N VAL A 81 -11.74 -2.93 4.32
CA VAL A 81 -12.18 -1.86 5.23
C VAL A 81 -13.21 -0.91 4.65
N ARG A 82 -13.43 -0.94 3.33
CA ARG A 82 -14.28 0.00 2.57
C ARG A 82 -15.67 0.18 3.16
N ARG A 83 -16.23 -0.87 3.77
CA ARG A 83 -17.57 -0.86 4.37
C ARG A 83 -17.67 -0.04 5.67
N TRP A 84 -16.56 0.14 6.39
CA TRP A 84 -16.51 0.92 7.63
C TRP A 84 -16.12 2.37 7.41
N LEU A 85 -15.57 2.68 6.23
CA LEU A 85 -15.20 4.04 5.88
C LEU A 85 -16.44 4.89 5.56
N PRO A 86 -16.32 6.23 5.62
CA PRO A 86 -17.41 7.13 5.26
C PRO A 86 -18.00 6.82 3.87
N ARG A 87 -19.31 7.09 3.71
CA ARG A 87 -20.00 6.87 2.42
C ARG A 87 -19.58 7.89 1.36
N GLN A 88 -19.26 9.12 1.77
CA GLN A 88 -18.84 10.19 0.88
C GLN A 88 -17.45 9.87 0.28
N PRO A 89 -17.27 9.89 -1.06
CA PRO A 89 -16.02 9.43 -1.70
C PRO A 89 -14.76 10.15 -1.23
N ALA A 90 -14.81 11.48 -1.08
CA ALA A 90 -13.66 12.27 -0.66
C ALA A 90 -13.25 11.96 0.79
N MET A 91 -14.23 11.90 1.71
CA MET A 91 -13.98 11.52 3.10
C MET A 91 -13.46 10.08 3.19
N ARG A 92 -14.01 9.14 2.39
CA ARG A 92 -13.53 7.76 2.35
C ARG A 92 -12.06 7.66 2.00
N ALA A 93 -11.65 8.35 0.94
CA ALA A 93 -10.28 8.43 0.48
C ALA A 93 -9.33 8.95 1.58
N VAL A 94 -9.68 10.08 2.19
CA VAL A 94 -8.88 10.69 3.26
C VAL A 94 -8.85 9.82 4.51
N SER A 95 -10.00 9.33 4.97
CA SER A 95 -10.09 8.43 6.13
C SER A 95 -9.28 7.16 5.95
N TYR A 96 -9.21 6.62 4.73
CA TYR A 96 -8.37 5.46 4.47
C TYR A 96 -6.88 5.78 4.58
N GLY A 97 -6.44 6.90 4.01
CA GLY A 97 -5.05 7.35 4.15
C GLY A 97 -4.67 7.63 5.60
N VAL A 98 -5.56 8.28 6.37
CA VAL A 98 -5.37 8.51 7.81
C VAL A 98 -5.31 7.19 8.57
N LEU A 99 -6.18 6.23 8.26
CA LEU A 99 -6.15 4.91 8.87
C LEU A 99 -4.82 4.20 8.59
N LEU A 100 -4.31 4.26 7.36
CA LEU A 100 -3.01 3.67 7.03
C LEU A 100 -1.86 4.36 7.75
N LEU A 101 -1.87 5.69 7.84
CA LEU A 101 -0.89 6.43 8.61
C LEU A 101 -0.95 6.06 10.09
N ALA A 102 -2.15 5.94 10.65
CA ALA A 102 -2.32 5.51 12.04
C ALA A 102 -1.81 4.09 12.26
N VAL A 103 -2.14 3.13 11.40
CA VAL A 103 -1.77 1.72 11.62
C VAL A 103 -0.29 1.45 11.30
N PHE A 104 0.25 2.08 10.25
CA PHE A 104 1.54 1.73 9.66
C PHE A 104 2.53 2.90 9.59
N GLY A 105 2.21 4.07 10.12
CA GLY A 105 3.07 5.25 10.09
C GLY A 105 4.41 5.00 10.77
N PHE A 106 4.41 4.25 11.88
CA PHE A 106 5.60 3.88 12.64
C PHE A 106 6.66 3.13 11.84
N ILE A 107 6.29 2.47 10.73
CA ILE A 107 7.25 1.77 9.86
C ILE A 107 8.18 2.77 9.16
N VAL A 108 7.66 3.97 8.87
CA VAL A 108 8.40 5.03 8.17
C VAL A 108 8.90 6.09 9.14
N MET A 109 8.14 6.37 10.20
CA MET A 109 8.47 7.34 11.25
C MET A 109 9.27 6.67 12.38
N ASP A 110 10.46 6.16 12.04
CA ASP A 110 11.37 5.53 13.00
C ASP A 110 12.19 6.60 13.73
N GLU A 111 12.16 6.56 15.06
CA GLU A 111 12.93 7.46 15.93
C GLU A 111 14.45 7.30 15.77
N ASN A 112 14.91 6.12 15.33
CA ASN A 112 16.32 5.84 15.10
C ASN A 112 16.82 6.34 13.74
N ASN A 113 15.92 6.86 12.90
CA ASN A 113 16.27 7.34 11.57
C ASN A 113 16.72 8.80 11.61
N THR A 114 18.04 8.97 11.69
CA THR A 114 18.70 10.29 11.70
C THR A 114 18.50 11.08 10.42
N ASP A 115 18.09 10.45 9.31
CA ASP A 115 17.92 11.10 8.01
C ASP A 115 16.86 12.20 8.06
N TYR A 116 15.83 12.05 8.92
CA TYR A 116 14.79 13.06 9.12
C TYR A 116 15.33 14.40 9.62
N GLN A 117 16.38 14.36 10.43
CA GLN A 117 17.02 15.55 11.00
C GLN A 117 18.21 16.02 10.17
N LEU A 118 18.90 15.08 9.49
CA LEU A 118 20.12 15.37 8.75
C LEU A 118 19.87 16.01 7.39
N PHE A 119 18.77 15.66 6.71
CA PHE A 119 18.52 16.04 5.32
C PHE A 119 17.31 16.95 5.14
N GLY A 120 17.53 18.26 5.27
CA GLY A 120 16.49 19.28 5.11
C GLY A 120 15.64 19.50 6.38
N PRO A 121 14.61 20.36 6.32
CA PRO A 121 13.81 20.68 7.50
C PRO A 121 12.99 19.48 8.02
N THR A 122 13.14 19.15 9.30
CA THR A 122 12.51 17.97 9.93
C THR A 122 10.99 17.92 9.74
N LEU A 123 10.30 19.05 9.95
CA LEU A 123 8.85 19.14 9.76
C LEU A 123 8.43 18.87 8.32
N LEU A 124 9.23 19.32 7.34
CA LEU A 124 8.96 19.08 5.93
C LEU A 124 9.11 17.59 5.60
N ASN A 125 10.13 16.93 6.14
CA ASN A 125 10.34 15.50 5.94
C ASN A 125 9.19 14.70 6.53
N VAL A 126 8.93 14.86 7.84
CA VAL A 126 7.83 14.18 8.54
C VAL A 126 6.49 14.43 7.84
N GLY A 127 6.21 15.67 7.45
CA GLY A 127 4.99 16.03 6.73
C GLY A 127 4.89 15.36 5.35
N SER A 128 5.95 15.38 4.56
CA SER A 128 5.96 14.84 3.19
C SER A 128 5.84 13.31 3.17
N PHE A 129 6.54 12.62 4.09
CA PHE A 129 6.44 11.17 4.23
C PHE A 129 5.07 10.76 4.80
N SER A 130 4.52 11.50 5.76
CA SER A 130 3.14 11.30 6.24
C SER A 130 2.10 11.48 5.12
N LEU A 131 2.31 12.48 4.26
CA LEU A 131 1.41 12.76 3.13
C LEU A 131 1.36 11.61 2.12
N THR A 132 2.40 10.77 2.04
CA THR A 132 2.42 9.56 1.19
C THR A 132 1.23 8.63 1.47
N TYR A 133 0.87 8.45 2.74
CA TYR A 133 -0.26 7.59 3.12
C TYR A 133 -1.60 8.18 2.67
N LEU A 134 -1.75 9.50 2.73
CA LEU A 134 -2.92 10.22 2.24
C LEU A 134 -3.01 10.15 0.71
N VAL A 135 -1.89 10.38 0.01
CA VAL A 135 -1.80 10.25 -1.45
C VAL A 135 -2.20 8.84 -1.88
N PHE A 136 -1.64 7.81 -1.25
CA PHE A 136 -2.01 6.43 -1.51
C PHE A 136 -3.50 6.18 -1.27
N GLY A 137 -4.03 6.64 -0.14
CA GLY A 137 -5.44 6.46 0.23
C GLY A 137 -6.42 7.09 -0.75
N VAL A 138 -6.10 8.29 -1.25
CA VAL A 138 -6.85 8.97 -2.31
C VAL A 138 -6.77 8.20 -3.62
N LEU A 139 -5.55 7.88 -4.08
CA LEU A 139 -5.33 7.21 -5.35
C LEU A 139 -6.03 5.85 -5.40
N VAL A 140 -5.86 5.03 -4.38
CA VAL A 140 -6.45 3.69 -4.37
C VAL A 140 -7.97 3.74 -4.31
N SER A 141 -8.56 4.69 -3.57
CA SER A 141 -10.02 4.86 -3.53
C SER A 141 -10.56 5.25 -4.91
N VAL A 142 -9.94 6.23 -5.58
CA VAL A 142 -10.34 6.69 -6.93
C VAL A 142 -10.19 5.56 -7.95
N LEU A 143 -9.07 4.84 -7.92
CA LEU A 143 -8.79 3.75 -8.84
C LEU A 143 -9.72 2.56 -8.63
N VAL A 144 -9.96 2.12 -7.39
CA VAL A 144 -10.89 1.03 -7.09
C VAL A 144 -12.31 1.40 -7.52
N ASP A 145 -12.78 2.60 -7.17
CA ASP A 145 -14.13 3.04 -7.54
C ASP A 145 -14.27 3.18 -9.07
N GLY A 146 -13.24 3.70 -9.75
CA GLY A 146 -13.21 3.83 -11.20
C GLY A 146 -13.19 2.49 -11.92
N LEU A 147 -12.36 1.55 -11.47
CA LEU A 147 -12.28 0.20 -12.03
C LEU A 147 -13.56 -0.61 -11.74
N ASP A 148 -14.16 -0.47 -10.56
CA ASP A 148 -15.40 -1.16 -10.21
C ASP A 148 -16.58 -0.71 -11.09
N ARG A 149 -16.59 0.55 -11.56
CA ARG A 149 -17.58 1.04 -12.53
C ARG A 149 -17.32 0.56 -13.95
N ARG A 150 -16.05 0.42 -14.35
CA ARG A 150 -15.65 0.13 -15.75
C ARG A 150 -15.53 -1.36 -16.04
N VAL A 151 -15.15 -2.18 -15.06
CA VAL A 151 -14.95 -3.62 -15.26
C VAL A 151 -16.30 -4.34 -15.12
N PRO A 152 -16.84 -4.95 -16.19
CA PRO A 152 -18.13 -5.64 -16.13
C PRO A 152 -18.14 -6.75 -15.08
N ARG A 153 -19.29 -7.02 -14.46
CA ARG A 153 -19.45 -8.17 -13.58
C ARG A 153 -19.29 -9.45 -14.43
N PRO A 154 -18.45 -10.42 -14.03
CA PRO A 154 -18.30 -11.64 -14.78
C PRO A 154 -19.65 -12.34 -14.86
N ARG A 155 -20.18 -12.51 -16.07
CA ARG A 155 -21.25 -13.48 -16.32
C ARG A 155 -20.72 -14.85 -15.91
N PRO A 156 -21.55 -15.75 -15.35
CA PRO A 156 -21.12 -17.10 -15.01
C PRO A 156 -20.81 -17.86 -16.31
N LEU A 157 -19.59 -17.69 -16.83
CA LEU A 157 -19.06 -18.53 -17.89
C LEU A 157 -18.42 -19.75 -17.26
N ALA A 158 -19.00 -20.92 -17.55
CA ALA A 158 -18.57 -22.24 -17.10
C ALA A 158 -17.24 -22.74 -17.72
N SER A 159 -16.40 -21.86 -18.28
CA SER A 159 -15.31 -22.27 -19.18
C SER A 159 -13.91 -22.11 -18.58
N ASN A 160 -13.12 -23.18 -18.64
CA ASN A 160 -11.69 -23.24 -18.27
C ASN A 160 -10.84 -22.10 -18.87
N HIS A 161 -11.27 -21.51 -20.00
CA HIS A 161 -10.55 -20.46 -20.71
C HIS A 161 -10.38 -19.16 -19.90
N ALA A 162 -11.36 -18.79 -19.07
CA ALA A 162 -11.25 -17.59 -18.22
C ALA A 162 -10.21 -17.78 -17.10
N ARG A 163 -10.08 -19.01 -16.60
CA ARG A 163 -9.07 -19.38 -15.60
C ARG A 163 -7.68 -19.40 -16.22
N THR A 164 -7.55 -19.97 -17.43
CA THR A 164 -6.29 -19.95 -18.19
C THR A 164 -5.85 -18.53 -18.52
N GLY A 165 -6.77 -17.65 -18.94
CA GLY A 165 -6.46 -16.24 -19.22
C GLY A 165 -5.94 -15.48 -18.00
N ALA A 166 -6.53 -15.70 -16.81
CA ALA A 166 -6.05 -15.09 -15.57
C ALA A 166 -4.66 -15.61 -15.15
N ILE A 167 -4.40 -16.91 -15.32
CA ILE A 167 -3.09 -17.52 -15.03
C ILE A 167 -2.03 -16.97 -15.99
N VAL A 168 -2.34 -16.88 -17.28
CA VAL A 168 -1.43 -16.33 -18.29
C VAL A 168 -1.10 -14.87 -17.97
N LEU A 169 -2.10 -14.04 -17.64
CA LEU A 169 -1.88 -12.63 -17.28
C LEU A 169 -0.97 -12.49 -16.04
N LEU A 170 -1.24 -13.26 -14.98
CA LEU A 170 -0.43 -13.25 -13.76
C LEU A 170 0.99 -13.76 -14.01
N ALA A 171 1.15 -14.78 -14.84
CA ALA A 171 2.46 -15.28 -15.27
C ALA A 171 3.22 -14.25 -16.10
N SER A 172 2.55 -13.53 -17.02
CA SER A 172 3.15 -12.44 -17.80
C SER A 172 3.62 -11.29 -16.92
N ILE A 173 2.81 -10.89 -15.92
CA ILE A 173 3.20 -9.87 -14.94
C ILE A 173 4.40 -10.35 -14.13
N ALA A 174 4.40 -11.59 -13.65
CA ALA A 174 5.52 -12.15 -12.90
C ALA A 174 6.81 -12.19 -13.74
N ILE A 175 6.75 -12.60 -15.01
CA ILE A 175 7.91 -12.62 -15.92
C ILE A 175 8.46 -11.21 -16.16
N LEU A 176 7.60 -10.22 -16.33
CA LEU A 176 8.00 -8.82 -16.48
C LEU A 176 8.67 -8.28 -15.21
N LEU A 177 8.19 -8.68 -14.03
CA LEU A 177 8.82 -8.36 -12.75
C LEU A 177 10.20 -9.01 -12.60
N VAL A 178 10.37 -10.28 -13.00
CA VAL A 178 11.69 -10.96 -12.98
C VAL A 178 12.70 -10.22 -13.84
N ARG A 179 12.31 -9.86 -15.08
CA ARG A 179 13.21 -9.22 -16.04
C ARG A 179 13.58 -7.80 -15.66
N GLY A 180 12.65 -7.03 -15.08
CA GLY A 180 12.88 -5.63 -14.75
C GLY A 180 13.60 -5.39 -13.42
N PHE A 181 13.32 -6.19 -12.40
CA PHE A 181 13.74 -5.93 -11.01
C PHE A 181 14.49 -7.10 -10.37
N GLY A 182 14.74 -8.16 -11.14
CA GLY A 182 15.36 -9.38 -10.66
C GLY A 182 14.35 -10.38 -10.06
N PRO A 183 14.81 -11.60 -9.80
CA PRO A 183 13.94 -12.72 -9.39
C PRO A 183 13.25 -12.47 -8.05
N GLY A 184 13.83 -11.66 -7.15
CA GLY A 184 13.27 -11.37 -5.82
C GLY A 184 11.88 -10.73 -5.87
N PHE A 185 11.66 -9.74 -6.76
CA PHE A 185 10.38 -9.06 -6.90
C PHE A 185 9.28 -9.95 -7.46
N ALA A 186 9.63 -10.84 -8.39
CA ALA A 186 8.67 -11.78 -8.95
C ALA A 186 8.26 -12.85 -7.93
N VAL A 187 9.23 -13.37 -7.18
CA VAL A 187 8.97 -14.32 -6.09
C VAL A 187 8.10 -13.66 -5.01
N ALA A 188 8.43 -12.43 -4.61
CA ALA A 188 7.64 -11.68 -3.63
C ALA A 188 6.20 -11.40 -4.13
N GLY A 189 6.05 -10.92 -5.36
CA GLY A 189 4.73 -10.66 -5.95
C GLY A 189 3.88 -11.92 -6.10
N LEU A 190 4.48 -13.03 -6.57
CA LEU A 190 3.81 -14.33 -6.65
C LEU A 190 3.48 -14.88 -5.27
N ALA A 191 4.39 -14.77 -4.30
CA ALA A 191 4.18 -15.21 -2.93
C ALA A 191 3.05 -14.42 -2.27
N ILE A 192 3.03 -13.09 -2.38
CA ILE A 192 1.95 -12.24 -1.87
C ILE A 192 0.63 -12.60 -2.53
N GLY A 193 0.58 -12.71 -3.87
CA GLY A 193 -0.63 -13.09 -4.60
C GLY A 193 -1.14 -14.48 -4.21
N LEU A 194 -0.23 -15.46 -4.06
CA LEU A 194 -0.54 -16.81 -3.62
C LEU A 194 -1.02 -16.83 -2.18
N LEU A 195 -0.33 -16.15 -1.26
CA LEU A 195 -0.62 -16.11 0.17
C LEU A 195 -1.95 -15.40 0.44
N VAL A 196 -2.23 -14.28 -0.24
CA VAL A 196 -3.55 -13.64 -0.24
C VAL A 196 -4.62 -14.61 -0.75
N THR A 197 -4.37 -15.30 -1.87
CA THR A 197 -5.32 -16.27 -2.43
C THR A 197 -5.55 -17.47 -1.50
N ILE A 198 -4.50 -17.99 -0.86
CA ILE A 198 -4.54 -19.11 0.08
C ILE A 198 -5.25 -18.69 1.37
N CYS A 199 -4.87 -17.58 2.00
CA CYS A 199 -5.53 -17.05 3.19
C CYS A 199 -7.02 -16.88 2.93
N LEU A 200 -7.39 -16.28 1.80
CA LEU A 200 -8.79 -16.06 1.44
C LEU A 200 -9.50 -17.36 1.04
N ARG A 201 -8.86 -18.33 0.37
CA ARG A 201 -9.45 -19.65 0.10
C ARG A 201 -9.63 -20.47 1.37
N ARG A 202 -8.63 -20.52 2.25
CA ARG A 202 -8.69 -21.21 3.55
C ARG A 202 -9.75 -20.58 4.45
N PHE A 203 -9.86 -19.26 4.46
CA PHE A 203 -10.98 -18.57 5.11
C PHE A 203 -12.31 -18.91 4.42
N SER A 204 -12.38 -18.85 3.09
CA SER A 204 -13.59 -19.06 2.29
C SER A 204 -14.12 -20.51 2.28
N THR A 205 -13.27 -21.52 2.47
CA THR A 205 -13.66 -22.94 2.46
C THR A 205 -13.91 -23.52 3.86
N ARG A 206 -13.34 -22.96 4.93
CA ARG A 206 -13.65 -23.37 6.31
C ARG A 206 -14.78 -22.57 6.95
N ILE A 207 -14.95 -21.31 6.58
CA ILE A 207 -16.14 -20.54 6.95
C ILE A 207 -17.15 -20.76 5.83
N SER A 208 -18.06 -21.72 6.04
CA SER A 208 -19.32 -21.70 5.32
C SER A 208 -19.94 -20.32 5.57
N TRP A 209 -20.20 -19.55 4.51
CA TRP A 209 -20.75 -18.18 4.51
C TRP A 209 -22.20 -18.10 5.05
N ARG A 210 -22.53 -18.89 6.08
CA ARG A 210 -23.62 -18.67 7.03
C ARG A 210 -23.20 -17.76 8.20
N LEU A 211 -22.01 -17.15 8.15
CA LEU A 211 -21.75 -15.96 8.95
C LEU A 211 -22.54 -14.83 8.31
N ASP A 212 -23.63 -14.47 8.95
CA ASP A 212 -24.36 -13.26 8.63
C ASP A 212 -23.38 -12.08 8.78
N PHE A 213 -22.93 -11.51 7.65
CA PHE A 213 -21.94 -10.41 7.63
C PHE A 213 -22.50 -9.13 8.25
N ASP A 214 -23.81 -9.10 8.41
CA ASP A 214 -24.59 -8.10 9.12
C ASP A 214 -24.78 -8.46 10.60
N SER A 215 -24.29 -9.63 11.05
CA SER A 215 -24.34 -9.97 12.47
C SER A 215 -23.53 -8.95 13.29
N PRO A 216 -24.11 -8.47 14.40
CA PRO A 216 -23.43 -7.50 15.26
C PRO A 216 -22.14 -8.06 15.86
N VAL A 217 -22.04 -9.39 16.02
CA VAL A 217 -20.84 -10.07 16.53
C VAL A 217 -19.70 -10.00 15.52
N PHE A 218 -19.95 -10.31 14.24
CA PHE A 218 -18.92 -10.23 13.22
C PHE A 218 -18.40 -8.80 13.06
N LEU A 219 -19.30 -7.80 13.06
CA LEU A 219 -18.93 -6.39 13.01
C LEU A 219 -18.06 -5.97 14.19
N ARG A 220 -18.38 -6.41 15.42
CA ARG A 220 -17.58 -6.12 16.62
C ARG A 220 -16.20 -6.76 16.58
N VAL A 221 -16.10 -8.04 16.20
CA VAL A 221 -14.81 -8.77 16.14
C VAL A 221 -13.90 -8.18 15.07
N SER A 222 -14.44 -7.87 13.89
CA SER A 222 -13.67 -7.26 12.80
C SER A 222 -13.30 -5.80 13.08
N ALA A 223 -14.15 -5.05 13.78
CA ALA A 223 -13.80 -3.72 14.29
C ALA A 223 -12.65 -3.81 15.31
N LEU A 224 -12.69 -4.74 16.27
CA LEU A 224 -11.60 -4.96 17.22
C LEU A 224 -10.28 -5.32 16.51
N GLY A 225 -10.34 -6.14 15.45
CA GLY A 225 -9.18 -6.48 14.62
C GLY A 225 -8.55 -5.30 13.87
N LEU A 226 -9.25 -4.17 13.74
CA LEU A 226 -8.71 -2.92 13.18
C LEU A 226 -8.34 -1.91 14.28
N ILE A 227 -9.17 -1.82 15.32
CA ILE A 227 -8.99 -0.87 16.42
C ILE A 227 -7.69 -1.17 17.17
N VAL A 228 -7.42 -2.43 17.51
CA VAL A 228 -6.23 -2.78 18.32
C VAL A 228 -4.93 -2.47 17.56
N PRO A 229 -4.72 -2.95 16.32
CA PRO A 229 -3.54 -2.55 15.55
C PRO A 229 -3.51 -1.05 15.22
N GLY A 230 -4.67 -0.42 15.01
CA GLY A 230 -4.78 1.00 14.74
C GLY A 230 -4.35 1.87 15.92
N LEU A 231 -4.80 1.56 17.14
CA LEU A 231 -4.41 2.29 18.35
C LEU A 231 -2.92 2.07 18.67
N PHE A 232 -2.45 0.82 18.56
CA PHE A 232 -1.05 0.50 18.79
C PHE A 232 -0.14 1.19 17.78
N GLY A 233 -0.43 1.05 16.48
CA GLY A 233 0.29 1.73 15.42
C GLY A 233 0.25 3.25 15.57
N PHE A 234 -0.89 3.81 15.99
CA PHE A 234 -1.05 5.25 16.14
C PHE A 234 -0.17 5.77 17.27
N TYR A 235 -0.17 5.08 18.41
CA TYR A 235 0.72 5.38 19.53
C TYR A 235 2.19 5.38 19.10
N LEU A 236 2.63 4.32 18.41
CA LEU A 236 4.01 4.22 17.91
C LEU A 236 4.34 5.31 16.89
N THR A 237 3.41 5.63 15.99
CA THR A 237 3.60 6.68 14.98
C THR A 237 3.74 8.05 15.63
N VAL A 238 2.88 8.37 16.61
CA VAL A 238 2.95 9.62 17.36
C VAL A 238 4.24 9.68 18.17
N GLN A 239 4.62 8.60 18.84
CA GLN A 239 5.87 8.52 19.58
C GLN A 239 7.07 8.78 18.66
N GLY A 240 7.16 8.09 17.52
CA GLY A 240 8.24 8.27 16.56
C GLY A 240 8.30 9.70 16.01
N ILE A 241 7.16 10.29 15.67
CA ILE A 241 7.08 11.69 15.23
C ILE A 241 7.58 12.65 16.32
N VAL A 242 7.14 12.47 17.57
CA VAL A 242 7.56 13.32 18.69
C VAL A 242 9.06 13.19 18.94
N ALA A 243 9.61 11.97 18.92
CA ALA A 243 11.03 11.72 19.08
C ALA A 243 11.85 12.39 17.96
N ILE A 244 11.45 12.20 16.69
CA ILE A 244 12.10 12.83 15.54
C ILE A 244 12.13 14.37 15.66
N LEU A 245 11.05 14.97 16.17
CA LEU A 245 10.94 16.42 16.34
C LEU A 245 11.67 16.96 17.58
N ALA A 246 11.93 16.13 18.58
CA ALA A 246 12.62 16.53 19.80
C ALA A 246 14.14 16.67 19.62
N GLY A 247 14.73 15.99 18.62
CA GLY A 247 16.16 15.98 18.37
C GLY A 247 16.83 14.78 19.01
#